data_AF-A0A3L7TQU3-F1
#
_entry.id   AF-A0A3L7TQU3-F1
#
_cell.length_a   1.000
_cell.length_b   1.000
_cell.length_c   1.000
_cell.angle_alpha   90.00
_cell.angle_beta   90.00
_cell.angle_gamma   90.00
#
_symmetry.space_group_name_H-M   'P 1'
#
loop_
_entity.id
_entity.type
_entity.pdbx_description
1 polymer ?
#
loop_
_entity_poly.entity_id
_entity_poly.type
_entity_poly.pdbx_seq_one_letter_code
_entity_poly.pdbx_strand_id
1 'polypeptide(L)'
;MINFLTASLSSLAISVFALASAHEPVSRSAPATALVQSAPPSTAPAVVWPTNDSGLKALGETLTKAWFAKIVAKDWAAVEGQLHPSFQRINFEGAFDRAAEITEIKALAVGAPTFNTFHATRVGEALVVTCMTAVPESLGGSTLPSDSSARLGVWKAFDGVWQLTAWVSLNMPASRPAPTAPRFAGDAAINAQGQALITNFLTLQHDQKLDAFDALLAEGMQVANFKGIVTRADIIKGAKYAKTDAPVIADVRATVAGDLTIVTCNLTMGQKIGWTTIPAASAPYLMVFQSSTTAAGATVSKAIAIGNTNKPL
;
A
#
# COMPACT_ATOMS: atom_id res chain seq x y z
N MET A 1 19.59 73.04 13.88
CA MET A 1 19.53 72.45 12.53
C MET A 1 18.08 72.04 12.25
N ILE A 2 17.40 72.90 11.51
CA ILE A 2 16.24 72.77 10.61
C ILE A 2 15.31 71.52 10.73
N ASN A 3 14.08 71.80 11.21
CA ASN A 3 12.70 71.44 10.78
C ASN A 3 12.25 70.03 10.34
N PHE A 4 11.33 69.46 11.14
CA PHE A 4 9.88 69.24 10.92
C PHE A 4 9.25 69.08 9.51
N LEU A 5 8.20 68.22 9.53
CA LEU A 5 6.87 68.28 8.86
C LEU A 5 6.58 67.37 7.62
N THR A 6 5.70 66.38 7.87
CA THR A 6 4.40 66.06 7.23
C THR A 6 4.21 65.93 5.70
N ALA A 7 3.50 64.82 5.38
CA ALA A 7 2.34 64.67 4.47
C ALA A 7 2.44 65.02 2.98
N SER A 8 1.93 64.13 2.12
CA SER A 8 0.70 64.35 1.33
C SER A 8 0.55 63.31 0.22
N LEU A 9 -0.65 62.71 0.12
CA LEU A 9 -1.19 62.15 -1.13
C LEU A 9 -1.27 63.26 -2.20
N SER A 10 -1.08 62.91 -3.47
CA SER A 10 -1.85 63.48 -4.58
C SER A 10 -1.70 62.66 -5.86
N SER A 11 -2.85 62.44 -6.47
CA SER A 11 -3.13 61.77 -7.74
C SER A 11 -2.34 62.29 -8.93
N LEU A 12 -2.12 61.43 -9.93
CA LEU A 12 -2.13 61.86 -11.33
C LEU A 12 -2.90 60.85 -12.17
N ALA A 13 -4.01 61.32 -12.73
CA ALA A 13 -4.78 60.67 -13.78
C ALA A 13 -4.06 60.86 -15.12
N ILE A 14 -3.99 59.82 -15.95
CA ILE A 14 -3.79 59.96 -17.40
C ILE A 14 -4.76 59.00 -18.12
N SER A 15 -5.40 59.59 -19.12
CA SER A 15 -6.59 59.15 -19.84
C SER A 15 -6.40 57.98 -20.81
N VAL A 16 -7.43 57.13 -20.82
CA VAL A 16 -8.20 56.61 -21.97
C VAL A 16 -7.58 56.77 -23.37
N PHE A 17 -7.27 55.63 -24.00
CA PHE A 17 -7.54 55.41 -25.42
C PHE A 17 -8.30 54.09 -25.59
N ALA A 18 -9.48 54.18 -26.19
CA ALA A 18 -10.34 53.08 -26.57
C ALA A 18 -9.81 52.42 -27.85
N LEU A 19 -9.69 51.09 -27.84
CA LEU A 19 -9.72 50.27 -29.05
C LEU A 19 -10.78 49.20 -28.83
N ALA A 20 -11.85 49.31 -29.60
CA ALA A 20 -12.91 48.35 -29.70
C ALA A 20 -12.38 47.06 -30.33
N SER A 21 -12.54 45.95 -29.63
CA SER A 21 -12.47 44.61 -30.24
C SER A 21 -13.82 43.93 -30.04
N ALA A 22 -14.34 43.43 -31.16
CA ALA A 22 -15.66 42.83 -31.31
C ALA A 22 -15.90 41.66 -30.35
N HIS A 23 -17.13 41.57 -29.84
CA HIS A 23 -17.64 40.41 -29.14
C HIS A 23 -17.86 39.26 -30.13
N GLU A 24 -17.14 38.16 -29.94
CA GLU A 24 -17.59 36.85 -30.43
C GLU A 24 -18.37 36.12 -29.31
N PRO A 25 -19.44 35.38 -29.64
CA PRO A 25 -20.22 34.67 -28.64
C PRO A 25 -19.41 33.48 -28.10
N VAL A 26 -19.28 33.42 -26.77
CA VAL A 26 -18.73 32.28 -26.06
C VAL A 26 -19.62 31.06 -26.29
N SER A 27 -19.21 30.19 -27.22
CA SER A 27 -19.75 28.83 -27.33
C SER A 27 -19.38 28.05 -26.07
N ARG A 28 -20.39 27.75 -25.25
CA ARG A 28 -20.27 26.79 -24.14
C ARG A 28 -19.91 25.42 -24.71
N SER A 29 -18.64 25.05 -24.61
CA SER A 29 -18.18 23.68 -24.80
C SER A 29 -18.57 22.87 -23.56
N ALA A 30 -19.37 21.82 -23.75
CA ALA A 30 -19.66 20.84 -22.72
C ALA A 30 -18.36 20.16 -22.22
N PRO A 31 -18.26 19.75 -20.95
CA PRO A 31 -17.08 19.03 -20.48
C PRO A 31 -16.98 17.71 -21.24
N ALA A 32 -15.84 17.50 -21.90
CA ALA A 32 -15.51 16.25 -22.53
C ALA A 32 -15.37 15.17 -21.44
N THR A 33 -16.36 14.28 -21.37
CA THR A 33 -16.22 13.01 -20.65
C THR A 33 -15.09 12.24 -21.32
N ALA A 34 -13.89 12.29 -20.72
CA ALA A 34 -12.80 11.42 -21.12
C ALA A 34 -13.22 9.98 -20.80
N LEU A 35 -13.71 9.27 -21.81
CA LEU A 35 -13.90 7.84 -21.76
C LEU A 35 -12.52 7.23 -21.48
N VAL A 36 -12.37 6.59 -20.32
CA VAL A 36 -11.22 5.76 -20.00
C VAL A 36 -11.18 4.64 -21.04
N GLN A 37 -10.39 4.83 -22.10
CA GLN A 37 -10.10 3.77 -23.05
C GLN A 37 -9.32 2.68 -22.30
N SER A 38 -9.94 1.53 -22.15
CA SER A 38 -9.25 0.30 -21.72
C SER A 38 -8.09 0.04 -22.68
N ALA A 39 -6.88 -0.13 -22.15
CA ALA A 39 -5.73 -0.53 -22.94
C ALA A 39 -6.03 -1.82 -23.73
N PRO A 40 -5.49 -1.98 -24.95
CA PRO A 40 -5.69 -3.19 -25.74
C PRO A 40 -5.20 -4.44 -24.98
N PRO A 41 -5.85 -5.60 -25.19
CA PRO A 41 -5.46 -6.84 -24.50
C PRO A 41 -4.02 -7.22 -24.84
N SER A 42 -3.26 -7.56 -23.79
CA SER A 42 -1.87 -8.01 -23.91
C SER A 42 -1.78 -9.26 -24.79
N THR A 43 -0.81 -9.27 -25.71
CA THR A 43 -0.48 -10.43 -26.56
C THR A 43 0.50 -11.39 -25.87
N ALA A 44 0.95 -11.08 -24.66
CA ALA A 44 1.86 -11.93 -23.93
C ALA A 44 1.18 -13.24 -23.49
N PRO A 45 1.87 -14.38 -23.55
CA PRO A 45 1.32 -15.65 -23.09
C PRO A 45 0.99 -15.56 -21.59
N ALA A 46 -0.17 -16.13 -21.21
CA ALA A 46 -0.57 -16.23 -19.82
C ALA A 46 0.48 -17.01 -19.01
N VAL A 47 0.73 -16.58 -17.77
CA VAL A 47 1.63 -17.31 -16.87
C VAL A 47 1.07 -18.68 -16.55
N VAL A 48 1.93 -19.70 -16.58
CA VAL A 48 1.55 -21.04 -16.15
C VAL A 48 1.55 -21.09 -14.64
N TRP A 49 0.37 -21.32 -14.06
CA TRP A 49 0.21 -21.44 -12.62
C TRP A 49 0.60 -22.83 -12.12
N PRO A 50 1.33 -22.93 -11.00
CA PRO A 50 1.46 -24.19 -10.28
C PRO A 50 0.10 -24.74 -9.85
N THR A 51 -0.05 -26.07 -9.85
CA THR A 51 -1.32 -26.74 -9.58
C THR A 51 -1.51 -27.17 -8.12
N ASN A 52 -0.51 -26.93 -7.26
CA ASN A 52 -0.55 -27.32 -5.85
C ASN A 52 0.26 -26.36 -4.96
N ASP A 53 0.04 -26.46 -3.65
CA ASP A 53 0.65 -25.58 -2.65
C ASP A 53 2.18 -25.60 -2.64
N SER A 54 2.78 -26.77 -2.87
CA SER A 54 4.25 -26.91 -2.95
C SER A 54 4.81 -26.12 -4.14
N GLY A 55 4.14 -26.20 -5.29
CA GLY A 55 4.49 -25.44 -6.48
C GLY A 55 4.27 -23.93 -6.30
N LEU A 56 3.18 -23.51 -5.63
CA LEU A 56 2.96 -22.11 -5.28
C LEU A 56 4.04 -21.59 -4.35
N LYS A 57 4.43 -22.37 -3.32
CA LYS A 57 5.53 -22.04 -2.42
C LYS A 57 6.83 -21.87 -3.19
N ALA A 58 7.17 -22.82 -4.08
CA ALA A 58 8.41 -22.76 -4.87
C ALA A 58 8.45 -21.52 -5.79
N LEU A 59 7.31 -21.17 -6.40
CA LEU A 59 7.18 -19.93 -7.19
C LEU A 59 7.38 -18.69 -6.31
N GLY A 60 6.68 -18.59 -5.19
CA GLY A 60 6.79 -17.44 -4.28
C GLY A 60 8.20 -17.26 -3.70
N GLU A 61 8.85 -18.37 -3.35
CA GLU A 61 10.25 -18.40 -2.92
C GLU A 61 11.20 -17.92 -4.01
N THR A 62 11.02 -18.39 -5.25
CA THR A 62 11.82 -17.97 -6.41
C THR A 62 11.69 -16.47 -6.67
N LEU A 63 10.45 -15.95 -6.72
CA LEU A 63 10.19 -14.54 -6.97
C LEU A 63 10.78 -13.65 -5.86
N THR A 64 10.58 -14.02 -4.60
CA THR A 64 11.08 -13.24 -3.45
C THR A 64 12.60 -13.25 -3.38
N LYS A 65 13.25 -14.40 -3.58
CA LYS A 65 14.72 -14.48 -3.61
C LYS A 65 15.31 -13.69 -4.78
N ALA A 66 14.69 -13.77 -5.96
CA ALA A 66 15.12 -13.01 -7.13
C ALA A 66 15.01 -11.50 -6.90
N TRP A 67 13.96 -11.03 -6.24
CA TRP A 67 13.79 -9.64 -5.85
C TRP A 67 14.95 -9.12 -4.99
N PHE A 68 15.26 -9.81 -3.90
CA PHE A 68 16.39 -9.43 -3.06
C PHE A 68 17.74 -9.55 -3.79
N ALA A 69 17.91 -10.57 -4.64
CA ALA A 69 19.14 -10.73 -5.41
C ALA A 69 19.40 -9.53 -6.33
N LYS A 70 18.36 -8.96 -6.96
CA LYS A 70 18.47 -7.74 -7.78
C LYS A 70 18.86 -6.52 -6.94
N ILE A 71 18.30 -6.39 -5.74
CA ILE A 71 18.65 -5.31 -4.80
C ILE A 71 20.12 -5.42 -4.37
N VAL A 72 20.57 -6.60 -3.95
CA VAL A 72 21.97 -6.85 -3.54
C VAL A 72 22.94 -6.61 -4.70
N ALA A 73 22.57 -7.02 -5.91
CA ALA A 73 23.34 -6.77 -7.13
C ALA A 73 23.33 -5.29 -7.58
N LYS A 74 22.49 -4.44 -6.96
CA LYS A 74 22.26 -3.04 -7.36
C LYS A 74 21.80 -2.90 -8.82
N ASP A 75 21.09 -3.91 -9.33
CA ASP A 75 20.52 -3.90 -10.68
C ASP A 75 19.22 -3.10 -10.67
N TRP A 76 19.35 -1.78 -10.65
CA TRP A 76 18.21 -0.87 -10.49
C TRP A 76 17.22 -0.93 -11.64
N ALA A 77 17.68 -1.25 -12.85
CA ALA A 77 16.79 -1.45 -13.99
C ALA A 77 15.92 -2.69 -13.79
N ALA A 78 16.51 -3.81 -13.33
CA ALA A 78 15.74 -5.02 -13.03
C ALA A 78 14.84 -4.87 -11.80
N VAL A 79 15.30 -4.15 -10.76
CA VAL A 79 14.48 -3.80 -9.59
C VAL A 79 13.26 -2.99 -10.04
N GLU A 80 13.46 -1.93 -10.82
CA GLU A 80 12.38 -1.08 -11.31
C GLU A 80 11.42 -1.83 -12.25
N GLY A 81 11.93 -2.70 -13.12
CA GLY A 81 11.12 -3.53 -14.01
C GLY A 81 10.27 -4.59 -13.28
N GLN A 82 10.67 -4.97 -12.07
CA GLN A 82 9.93 -5.93 -11.24
C GLN A 82 8.83 -5.27 -10.39
N LEU A 83 8.85 -3.95 -10.20
CA LEU A 83 7.76 -3.25 -9.52
C LEU A 83 6.64 -2.92 -10.49
N HIS A 84 5.41 -3.34 -10.17
CA HIS A 84 4.23 -2.97 -10.93
C HIS A 84 4.00 -1.44 -10.87
N PRO A 85 3.50 -0.76 -11.92
CA PRO A 85 3.26 0.69 -11.91
C PRO A 85 2.42 1.18 -10.73
N SER A 86 1.43 0.39 -10.33
CA SER A 86 0.55 0.66 -9.17
C SER A 86 1.11 0.20 -7.82
N PHE A 87 2.40 -0.12 -7.72
CA PHE A 87 3.00 -0.68 -6.51
C PHE A 87 2.85 0.25 -5.30
N GLN A 88 2.57 -0.34 -4.14
CA GLN A 88 2.74 0.33 -2.86
C GLN A 88 3.45 -0.55 -1.83
N ARG A 89 4.13 0.07 -0.89
CA ARG A 89 4.75 -0.60 0.25
C ARG A 89 4.44 0.11 1.56
N ILE A 90 4.44 -0.64 2.66
CA ILE A 90 4.68 -0.09 3.99
C ILE A 90 5.95 -0.64 4.65
N ASN A 91 6.60 0.18 5.46
CA ASN A 91 7.45 -0.25 6.58
C ASN A 91 7.04 0.51 7.85
N PHE A 92 7.87 0.49 8.88
CA PHE A 92 7.62 1.22 10.12
C PHE A 92 7.63 2.75 9.98
N GLU A 93 8.24 3.30 8.93
CA GLU A 93 8.29 4.74 8.70
C GLU A 93 7.03 5.27 8.02
N GLY A 94 6.42 4.50 7.12
CA GLY A 94 5.24 4.96 6.39
C GLY A 94 4.97 4.20 5.11
N ALA A 95 4.21 4.85 4.23
CA ALA A 95 3.79 4.33 2.93
C ALA A 95 4.61 4.90 1.78
N PHE A 96 4.89 4.04 0.79
CA PHE A 96 5.73 4.30 -0.38
C PHE A 96 4.97 3.88 -1.63
N ASP A 97 5.06 4.67 -2.69
CA ASP A 97 4.74 4.20 -4.04
C ASP A 97 5.98 3.62 -4.71
N ARG A 98 5.85 3.25 -5.99
CA ARG A 98 6.96 2.74 -6.81
C ARG A 98 8.16 3.70 -6.83
N ALA A 99 7.93 5.00 -7.03
CA ALA A 99 9.02 5.97 -7.16
C ALA A 99 9.76 6.15 -5.84
N ALA A 100 9.03 6.35 -4.74
CA ALA A 100 9.60 6.47 -3.41
C ALA A 100 10.36 5.21 -2.99
N GLU A 101 9.87 4.02 -3.37
CA GLU A 101 10.56 2.77 -3.08
C GLU A 101 11.89 2.65 -3.81
N ILE A 102 11.96 3.02 -5.09
CA ILE A 102 13.21 3.00 -5.84
C ILE A 102 14.22 3.97 -5.23
N THR A 103 13.78 5.16 -4.81
CA THR A 103 14.63 6.11 -4.10
C THR A 103 15.16 5.53 -2.79
N GLU A 104 14.29 4.89 -2.00
CA GLU A 104 14.66 4.31 -0.71
C GLU A 104 15.63 3.13 -0.86
N ILE A 105 15.31 2.15 -1.72
CA ILE A 105 16.16 0.96 -1.92
C ILE A 105 17.56 1.34 -2.42
N LYS A 106 17.68 2.38 -3.25
CA LYS A 106 18.99 2.88 -3.71
C LYS A 106 19.82 3.49 -2.58
N ALA A 107 19.17 4.07 -1.57
CA ALA A 107 19.83 4.62 -0.38
C ALA A 107 20.13 3.54 0.67
N LEU A 108 19.42 2.42 0.64
CA LEU A 108 19.57 1.30 1.57
C LEU A 108 20.79 0.46 1.19
N ALA A 109 21.71 0.27 2.14
CA ALA A 109 22.73 -0.76 2.00
C ALA A 109 22.14 -2.08 2.49
N VAL A 110 21.93 -3.00 1.54
CA VAL A 110 21.30 -4.32 1.76
C VAL A 110 22.34 -5.42 1.58
N GLY A 111 22.53 -6.22 2.62
CA GLY A 111 23.34 -7.43 2.58
C GLY A 111 22.57 -8.64 2.04
N ALA A 112 23.24 -9.79 1.94
CA ALA A 112 22.60 -11.02 1.54
C ALA A 112 21.53 -11.45 2.56
N PRO A 113 20.26 -11.68 2.16
CA PRO A 113 19.22 -12.12 3.07
C PRO A 113 19.35 -13.62 3.38
N THR A 114 18.86 -14.00 4.56
CA THR A 114 18.53 -15.38 4.90
C THR A 114 17.03 -15.51 5.04
N PHE A 115 16.48 -16.62 4.53
CA PHE A 115 15.05 -16.89 4.55
C PHE A 115 14.78 -18.20 5.29
N ASN A 116 13.66 -18.24 6.02
CA ASN A 116 13.30 -19.41 6.81
C ASN A 116 11.95 -19.96 6.35
N THR A 117 10.88 -19.32 6.77
CA THR A 117 9.51 -19.75 6.49
C THR A 117 9.03 -19.09 5.21
N PHE A 118 8.52 -19.86 4.26
CA PHE A 118 7.78 -19.36 3.10
C PHE A 118 6.39 -19.95 3.09
N HIS A 119 5.39 -19.11 2.85
CA HIS A 119 4.03 -19.52 2.55
C HIS A 119 3.55 -18.74 1.33
N ALA A 120 2.86 -19.42 0.42
CA ALA A 120 2.34 -18.82 -0.79
C ALA A 120 0.97 -19.38 -1.14
N THR A 121 0.06 -18.50 -1.53
CA THR A 121 -1.31 -18.84 -1.91
C THR A 121 -1.67 -18.08 -3.17
N ARG A 122 -2.52 -18.69 -4.00
CA ARG A 122 -3.13 -18.03 -5.15
C ARG A 122 -4.50 -17.50 -4.74
N VAL A 123 -4.78 -16.24 -5.05
CA VAL A 123 -6.10 -15.63 -4.87
C VAL A 123 -6.47 -14.91 -6.17
N GLY A 124 -7.35 -15.54 -6.96
CA GLY A 124 -7.57 -15.19 -8.38
C GLY A 124 -6.25 -15.15 -9.16
N GLU A 125 -5.92 -14.01 -9.77
CA GLU A 125 -4.67 -13.83 -10.53
C GLU A 125 -3.50 -13.24 -9.71
N ALA A 126 -3.65 -13.16 -8.38
CA ALA A 126 -2.60 -12.72 -7.48
C ALA A 126 -1.95 -13.90 -6.74
N LEU A 127 -0.62 -13.86 -6.61
CA LEU A 127 0.14 -14.73 -5.71
C LEU A 127 0.49 -13.93 -4.46
N VAL A 128 -0.07 -14.33 -3.32
CA VAL A 128 0.28 -13.75 -2.01
C VAL A 128 1.41 -14.60 -1.43
N VAL A 129 2.50 -13.96 -1.02
CA VAL A 129 3.68 -14.63 -0.47
C VAL A 129 4.02 -13.98 0.85
N THR A 130 4.22 -14.79 1.89
CA THR A 130 4.81 -14.32 3.14
C THR A 130 6.08 -15.09 3.44
N CYS A 131 7.02 -14.40 4.06
CA CYS A 131 8.24 -15.04 4.52
C CYS A 131 8.82 -14.42 5.79
N MET A 132 9.62 -15.20 6.50
CA MET A 132 10.50 -14.71 7.55
C MET A 132 11.89 -14.49 6.95
N THR A 133 12.39 -13.26 7.06
CA THR A 133 13.65 -12.84 6.44
C THR A 133 14.50 -12.08 7.44
N ALA A 134 15.75 -12.52 7.60
CA ALA A 134 16.80 -11.75 8.26
C ALA A 134 17.69 -11.16 7.16
N VAL A 135 17.80 -9.83 7.13
CA VAL A 135 18.54 -9.10 6.11
C VAL A 135 19.36 -7.99 6.79
N PRO A 136 20.69 -7.94 6.59
CA PRO A 136 21.47 -6.80 7.03
C PRO A 136 21.04 -5.58 6.23
N GLU A 137 20.38 -4.62 6.88
CA GLU A 137 19.92 -3.38 6.27
C GLU A 137 20.54 -2.21 7.03
N SER A 138 21.07 -1.22 6.33
CA SER A 138 21.47 0.05 6.94
C SER A 138 21.06 1.25 6.10
N LEU A 139 20.57 2.28 6.78
CA LEU A 139 20.09 3.53 6.20
C LEU A 139 20.76 4.70 6.94
N GLY A 140 21.38 5.62 6.21
CA GLY A 140 22.05 6.78 6.81
C GLY A 140 23.12 6.42 7.84
N GLY A 141 23.83 5.29 7.66
CA GLY A 141 24.85 4.80 8.59
C GLY A 141 24.33 4.08 9.84
N SER A 142 23.01 3.98 10.02
CA SER A 142 22.39 3.23 11.11
C SER A 142 21.94 1.84 10.63
N THR A 143 22.29 0.80 11.38
CA THR A 143 21.92 -0.59 11.08
C THR A 143 20.55 -0.90 11.67
N LEU A 144 19.65 -1.44 10.85
CA LEU A 144 18.39 -2.02 11.32
C LEU A 144 18.65 -3.36 12.02
N PRO A 145 17.71 -3.86 12.85
CA PRO A 145 17.86 -5.17 13.47
C PRO A 145 18.17 -6.27 12.46
N SER A 146 19.08 -7.17 12.85
CA SER A 146 19.48 -8.32 12.04
C SER A 146 18.56 -9.53 12.22
N ASP A 147 17.65 -9.49 13.18
CA ASP A 147 16.74 -10.57 13.48
C ASP A 147 15.74 -10.79 12.35
N SER A 148 15.26 -12.03 12.25
CA SER A 148 14.28 -12.39 11.24
C SER A 148 12.96 -11.65 11.48
N SER A 149 12.44 -11.00 10.45
CA SER A 149 11.19 -10.27 10.48
C SER A 149 10.25 -10.76 9.39
N ALA A 150 8.93 -10.68 9.64
CA ALA A 150 7.95 -11.06 8.64
C ALA A 150 7.91 -10.04 7.50
N ARG A 151 7.82 -10.56 6.28
CA ARG A 151 7.60 -9.82 5.04
C ARG A 151 6.40 -10.41 4.33
N LEU A 152 5.68 -9.57 3.60
CA LEU A 152 4.58 -9.98 2.72
C LEU A 152 4.76 -9.33 1.36
N GLY A 153 4.65 -10.11 0.29
CA GLY A 153 4.58 -9.63 -1.08
C GLY A 153 3.32 -10.10 -1.77
N VAL A 154 2.69 -9.23 -2.56
CA VAL A 154 1.63 -9.60 -3.49
C VAL A 154 2.17 -9.44 -4.91
N TRP A 155 2.16 -10.53 -5.65
CA TRP A 155 2.68 -10.61 -7.01
C TRP A 155 1.54 -10.79 -7.99
N LYS A 156 1.66 -10.15 -9.15
CA LYS A 156 0.72 -10.30 -10.26
C LYS A 156 1.49 -10.36 -11.57
N ALA A 157 1.03 -11.21 -12.47
CA ALA A 157 1.57 -11.23 -13.82
C ALA A 157 1.02 -10.04 -14.63
N PHE A 158 1.93 -9.29 -15.24
CA PHE A 158 1.61 -8.22 -16.17
C PHE A 158 2.47 -8.43 -17.43
N ASP A 159 1.83 -8.50 -18.60
CA ASP A 159 2.49 -8.84 -19.87
C ASP A 159 3.38 -10.10 -19.79
N GLY A 160 2.87 -11.15 -19.13
CA GLY A 160 3.57 -12.44 -18.96
C GLY A 160 4.73 -12.41 -17.94
N VAL A 161 4.97 -11.29 -17.27
CA VAL A 161 6.04 -11.12 -16.27
C VAL A 161 5.48 -10.93 -14.87
N TRP A 162 6.04 -11.63 -13.89
CA TRP A 162 5.70 -11.44 -12.49
C TRP A 162 6.23 -10.12 -11.95
N GLN A 163 5.32 -9.23 -11.58
CA GLN A 163 5.63 -7.96 -10.94
C GLN A 163 5.10 -7.93 -9.51
N LEU A 164 5.87 -7.31 -8.62
CA LEU A 164 5.50 -7.06 -7.25
C LEU A 164 4.56 -5.85 -7.20
N THR A 165 3.37 -6.04 -6.63
CA THR A 165 2.31 -5.02 -6.56
C THR A 165 2.14 -4.46 -5.16
N ALA A 166 2.41 -5.24 -4.12
CA ALA A 166 2.43 -4.75 -2.75
C ALA A 166 3.58 -5.39 -1.96
N TRP A 167 4.20 -4.63 -1.07
CA TRP A 167 5.21 -5.14 -0.13
C TRP A 167 4.98 -4.65 1.29
N VAL A 168 5.21 -5.52 2.27
CA VAL A 168 5.16 -5.19 3.69
C VAL A 168 6.50 -5.57 4.31
N SER A 169 7.12 -4.62 5.00
CA SER A 169 8.28 -4.85 5.84
C SER A 169 7.97 -4.65 7.31
N LEU A 170 8.21 -5.67 8.12
CA LEU A 170 8.19 -5.54 9.58
C LEU A 170 9.59 -5.50 10.20
N ASN A 171 10.66 -5.33 9.40
CA ASN A 171 11.95 -5.01 9.98
C ASN A 171 11.91 -3.57 10.50
N MET A 172 12.01 -3.41 11.81
CA MET A 172 11.82 -2.12 12.48
C MET A 172 12.63 -2.06 13.77
N PRO A 173 13.07 -0.87 14.20
CA PRO A 173 13.77 -0.70 15.47
C PRO A 173 12.96 -1.18 16.68
N ALA A 174 13.66 -1.42 17.80
CA ALA A 174 13.04 -1.84 19.06
C ALA A 174 11.94 -0.85 19.50
N SER A 175 12.24 0.45 19.48
CA SER A 175 11.23 1.50 19.60
C SER A 175 10.79 1.95 18.21
N ARG A 176 9.51 1.78 17.90
CA ARG A 176 8.96 2.20 16.61
C ARG A 176 8.72 3.72 16.63
N PRO A 177 9.28 4.51 15.69
CA PRO A 177 8.96 5.92 15.59
C PRO A 177 7.49 6.12 15.17
N ALA A 178 6.97 7.33 15.39
CA ALA A 178 5.72 7.72 14.77
C ALA A 178 5.85 7.67 13.24
N PRO A 179 4.83 7.22 12.51
CA PRO A 179 4.91 7.20 11.06
C PRO A 179 4.93 8.61 10.48
N THR A 180 5.64 8.75 9.36
CA THR A 180 5.61 9.94 8.53
C THR A 180 4.35 9.94 7.65
N ALA A 181 4.05 11.09 7.03
CA ALA A 181 3.09 11.14 5.95
C ALA A 181 3.49 10.20 4.79
N PRO A 182 2.53 9.71 3.98
CA PRO A 182 2.82 8.94 2.78
C PRO A 182 3.75 9.70 1.85
N ARG A 183 4.71 9.01 1.24
CA ARG A 183 5.73 9.63 0.36
C ARG A 183 5.22 9.89 -1.07
N PHE A 184 3.89 9.91 -1.24
CA PHE A 184 3.21 10.13 -2.50
C PHE A 184 1.80 10.70 -2.25
N ALA A 185 1.27 11.45 -3.22
CA ALA A 185 -0.04 12.09 -3.09
C ALA A 185 -1.21 11.11 -3.28
N GLY A 186 -1.05 10.11 -4.17
CA GLY A 186 -2.13 9.23 -4.61
C GLY A 186 -3.17 9.96 -5.47
N ASP A 187 -4.19 9.22 -5.91
CA ASP A 187 -5.36 9.78 -6.61
C ASP A 187 -6.53 9.94 -5.64
N ALA A 188 -7.18 11.10 -5.62
CA ALA A 188 -8.22 11.40 -4.63
C ALA A 188 -9.44 10.46 -4.72
N ALA A 189 -9.86 10.09 -5.93
CA ALA A 189 -11.00 9.21 -6.13
C ALA A 189 -10.66 7.76 -5.73
N ILE A 190 -9.47 7.28 -6.11
CA ILE A 190 -8.99 5.94 -5.72
C ILE A 190 -8.77 5.90 -4.20
N ASN A 191 -8.20 6.94 -3.60
CA ASN A 191 -8.02 7.05 -2.15
C ASN A 191 -9.37 6.96 -1.41
N ALA A 192 -10.42 7.63 -1.90
CA ALA A 192 -11.76 7.55 -1.32
C ALA A 192 -12.36 6.13 -1.42
N GLN A 193 -12.15 5.44 -2.54
CA GLN A 193 -12.57 4.03 -2.70
C GLN A 193 -11.81 3.12 -1.72
N GLY A 194 -10.49 3.27 -1.64
CA GLY A 194 -9.66 2.53 -0.70
C GLY A 194 -10.08 2.77 0.76
N GLN A 195 -10.40 4.03 1.10
CA GLN A 195 -10.91 4.42 2.42
C GLN A 195 -12.24 3.73 2.74
N ALA A 196 -13.16 3.64 1.79
CA ALA A 196 -14.43 2.94 2.01
C ALA A 196 -14.21 1.45 2.29
N LEU A 197 -13.33 0.78 1.54
CA LEU A 197 -13.01 -0.64 1.74
C LEU A 197 -12.41 -0.91 3.13
N ILE A 198 -11.37 -0.16 3.50
CA ILE A 198 -10.70 -0.36 4.79
C ILE A 198 -11.58 0.05 5.98
N THR A 199 -12.39 1.10 5.84
CA THR A 199 -13.35 1.50 6.89
C THR A 199 -14.38 0.42 7.12
N ASN A 200 -14.99 -0.11 6.04
CA ASN A 200 -15.95 -1.20 6.16
C ASN A 200 -15.32 -2.42 6.85
N PHE A 201 -14.12 -2.82 6.42
CA PHE A 201 -13.40 -3.95 7.01
C PHE A 201 -13.14 -3.77 8.51
N LEU A 202 -12.55 -2.65 8.91
CA LEU A 202 -12.17 -2.38 10.30
C LEU A 202 -13.40 -2.17 11.19
N THR A 203 -14.47 -1.57 10.68
CA THR A 203 -15.74 -1.43 11.43
C THR A 203 -16.38 -2.79 11.67
N LEU A 204 -16.46 -3.68 10.66
CA LEU A 204 -17.02 -5.02 10.87
C LEU A 204 -16.19 -5.84 11.87
N GLN A 205 -14.86 -5.67 11.85
CA GLN A 205 -13.97 -6.26 12.85
C GLN A 205 -14.25 -5.72 14.26
N HIS A 206 -14.29 -4.39 14.41
CA HIS A 206 -14.50 -3.70 15.67
C HIS A 206 -15.87 -4.03 16.29
N ASP A 207 -16.92 -3.98 15.48
CA ASP A 207 -18.30 -4.32 15.86
C ASP A 207 -18.49 -5.83 16.12
N GLN A 208 -17.46 -6.65 15.88
CA GLN A 208 -17.51 -8.11 15.95
C GLN A 208 -18.64 -8.73 15.12
N LYS A 209 -18.96 -8.15 13.96
CA LYS A 209 -19.93 -8.71 12.99
C LYS A 209 -19.27 -9.86 12.22
N LEU A 210 -18.99 -10.96 12.92
CA LEU A 210 -18.09 -12.01 12.46
C LEU A 210 -18.46 -12.60 11.10
N ASP A 211 -19.73 -12.85 10.81
CA ASP A 211 -20.15 -13.41 9.52
C ASP A 211 -19.89 -12.44 8.36
N ALA A 212 -20.22 -11.16 8.56
CA ALA A 212 -19.99 -10.13 7.56
C ALA A 212 -18.48 -9.83 7.39
N PHE A 213 -17.73 -9.86 8.50
CA PHE A 213 -16.27 -9.74 8.48
C PHE A 213 -15.61 -10.91 7.73
N ASP A 214 -16.06 -12.13 8.01
CA ASP A 214 -15.53 -13.34 7.38
C ASP A 214 -15.78 -13.37 5.86
N ALA A 215 -16.92 -12.83 5.43
CA ALA A 215 -17.27 -12.67 4.02
C ALA A 215 -16.31 -11.73 3.26
N LEU A 216 -15.62 -10.82 3.97
CA LEU A 216 -14.59 -9.95 3.41
C LEU A 216 -13.21 -10.60 3.32
N LEU A 217 -13.01 -11.82 3.83
CA LEU A 217 -11.71 -12.50 3.81
C LEU A 217 -11.65 -13.53 2.69
N ALA A 218 -10.67 -13.41 1.80
CA ALA A 218 -10.40 -14.46 0.82
C ALA A 218 -9.83 -15.72 1.49
N GLU A 219 -10.11 -16.91 0.96
CA GLU A 219 -9.68 -18.18 1.55
C GLU A 219 -8.15 -18.26 1.71
N GLY A 220 -7.41 -17.91 0.65
CA GLY A 220 -5.95 -17.88 0.64
C GLY A 220 -5.33 -16.62 1.21
N MET A 221 -6.05 -15.80 1.99
CA MET A 221 -5.50 -14.54 2.49
C MET A 221 -4.37 -14.75 3.51
N GLN A 222 -3.37 -13.86 3.51
CA GLN A 222 -2.24 -13.92 4.45
C GLN A 222 -2.02 -12.58 5.15
N VAL A 223 -1.46 -12.61 6.36
CA VAL A 223 -1.11 -11.40 7.13
C VAL A 223 0.33 -11.47 7.61
N ALA A 224 1.03 -10.35 7.51
CA ALA A 224 2.24 -10.09 8.27
C ALA A 224 1.95 -9.10 9.40
N ASN A 225 2.20 -9.50 10.65
CA ASN A 225 2.13 -8.62 11.82
C ASN A 225 3.24 -8.98 12.84
N PHE A 226 3.22 -8.36 14.02
CA PHE A 226 4.22 -8.61 15.07
C PHE A 226 4.29 -10.08 15.56
N LYS A 227 3.26 -10.91 15.33
CA LYS A 227 3.28 -12.35 15.62
C LYS A 227 3.95 -13.17 14.50
N GLY A 228 4.39 -12.52 13.43
CA GLY A 228 4.92 -13.15 12.23
C GLY A 228 3.85 -13.28 11.14
N ILE A 229 3.77 -14.48 10.56
CA ILE A 229 2.85 -14.82 9.48
C ILE A 229 1.60 -15.45 10.08
N VAL A 230 0.42 -14.92 9.78
CA VAL A 230 -0.85 -15.49 10.23
C VAL A 230 -1.86 -15.65 9.09
N THR A 231 -2.76 -16.62 9.25
CA THR A 231 -3.73 -17.06 8.22
C THR A 231 -5.11 -16.42 8.42
N ARG A 232 -6.02 -16.65 7.46
CA ARG A 232 -7.45 -16.33 7.60
C ARG A 232 -8.04 -16.81 8.92
N ALA A 233 -7.78 -18.06 9.30
CA ALA A 233 -8.32 -18.66 10.52
C ALA A 233 -7.85 -17.94 11.79
N ASP A 234 -6.59 -17.51 11.80
CA ASP A 234 -6.02 -16.73 12.90
C ASP A 234 -6.64 -15.34 13.02
N ILE A 235 -6.97 -14.71 11.89
CA ILE A 235 -7.62 -13.39 11.85
C ILE A 235 -9.05 -13.46 12.36
N ILE A 236 -9.82 -14.46 11.96
CA ILE A 236 -11.19 -14.69 12.47
C ILE A 236 -11.14 -14.97 13.98
N LYS A 237 -10.23 -15.86 14.40
CA LYS A 237 -10.02 -16.15 15.82
C LYS A 237 -9.63 -14.89 16.59
N GLY A 238 -8.75 -14.06 16.03
CA GLY A 238 -8.37 -12.77 16.57
C GLY A 238 -9.56 -11.83 16.74
N ALA A 239 -10.36 -11.63 15.69
CA ALA A 239 -11.55 -10.77 15.72
C ALA A 239 -12.59 -11.24 16.76
N LYS A 240 -12.75 -12.54 16.94
CA LYS A 240 -13.66 -13.12 17.94
C LYS A 240 -13.26 -12.79 19.39
N TYR A 241 -11.96 -12.75 19.68
CA TYR A 241 -11.46 -12.62 21.06
C TYR A 241 -10.83 -11.26 21.38
N ALA A 242 -10.55 -10.44 20.35
CA ALA A 242 -10.01 -9.11 20.54
C ALA A 242 -11.07 -8.13 21.03
N LYS A 243 -10.71 -7.32 22.02
CA LYS A 243 -11.36 -6.03 22.26
C LYS A 243 -10.53 -4.98 21.55
N THR A 244 -11.14 -4.19 20.67
CA THR A 244 -10.43 -3.12 19.96
C THR A 244 -11.03 -1.77 20.27
N ASP A 245 -10.20 -0.74 20.23
CA ASP A 245 -10.69 0.62 20.13
C ASP A 245 -11.37 0.83 18.76
N ALA A 246 -12.15 1.90 18.64
CA ALA A 246 -12.67 2.31 17.35
C ALA A 246 -11.49 2.68 16.42
N PRO A 247 -11.50 2.24 15.15
CA PRO A 247 -10.40 2.52 14.24
C PRO A 247 -10.35 4.00 13.87
N VAL A 248 -9.20 4.63 14.06
CA VAL A 248 -8.91 5.95 13.49
C VAL A 248 -7.96 5.76 12.31
N ILE A 249 -8.42 6.15 11.12
CA ILE A 249 -7.73 5.93 9.85
C ILE A 249 -7.29 7.29 9.31
N ALA A 250 -5.99 7.46 9.14
CA ALA A 250 -5.38 8.67 8.59
C ALA A 250 -4.57 8.36 7.33
N ASP A 251 -4.34 9.39 6.51
CA ASP A 251 -3.40 9.35 5.39
C ASP A 251 -3.63 8.21 4.38
N VAL A 252 -4.90 7.92 4.07
CA VAL A 252 -5.23 6.85 3.13
C VAL A 252 -4.62 7.13 1.76
N ARG A 253 -3.97 6.11 1.20
CA ARG A 253 -3.52 6.06 -0.18
C ARG A 253 -3.99 4.77 -0.82
N ALA A 254 -4.43 4.84 -2.06
CA ALA A 254 -4.81 3.67 -2.81
C ALA A 254 -4.40 3.73 -4.28
N THR A 255 -4.15 2.56 -4.85
CA THR A 255 -3.82 2.34 -6.26
C THR A 255 -4.54 1.07 -6.75
N VAL A 256 -4.73 0.97 -8.06
CA VAL A 256 -5.43 -0.16 -8.69
C VAL A 256 -4.50 -0.89 -9.65
N ALA A 257 -4.44 -2.23 -9.56
CA ALA A 257 -3.68 -3.10 -10.44
C ALA A 257 -4.60 -4.19 -11.02
N GLY A 258 -5.38 -3.83 -12.05
CA GLY A 258 -6.46 -4.68 -12.56
C GLY A 258 -7.57 -4.87 -11.53
N ASP A 259 -7.79 -6.11 -11.09
CA ASP A 259 -8.77 -6.47 -10.05
C ASP A 259 -8.30 -6.19 -8.61
N LEU A 260 -7.05 -5.76 -8.41
CA LEU A 260 -6.50 -5.46 -7.09
C LEU A 260 -6.64 -3.98 -6.73
N THR A 261 -7.10 -3.70 -5.53
CA THR A 261 -6.98 -2.38 -4.87
C THR A 261 -6.00 -2.49 -3.72
N ILE A 262 -4.91 -1.73 -3.78
CA ILE A 262 -3.86 -1.70 -2.76
C ILE A 262 -4.11 -0.44 -1.94
N VAL A 263 -4.32 -0.60 -0.64
CA VAL A 263 -4.65 0.49 0.29
C VAL A 263 -3.59 0.55 1.37
N THR A 264 -3.00 1.72 1.58
CA THR A 264 -2.14 2.02 2.73
C THR A 264 -2.73 3.15 3.55
N CYS A 265 -2.49 3.13 4.86
CA CYS A 265 -2.92 4.19 5.77
C CYS A 265 -2.06 4.17 7.04
N ASN A 266 -2.23 5.22 7.84
CA ASN A 266 -1.81 5.23 9.24
C ASN A 266 -3.02 4.85 10.11
N LEU A 267 -2.95 3.67 10.73
CA LEU A 267 -4.03 3.13 11.55
C LEU A 267 -3.71 3.32 13.04
N THR A 268 -4.63 3.95 13.77
CA THR A 268 -4.63 3.96 15.23
C THR A 268 -5.79 3.12 15.73
N MET A 269 -5.48 1.96 16.31
CA MET A 269 -6.47 1.06 16.89
C MET A 269 -5.79 0.19 17.95
N GLY A 270 -6.06 0.47 19.23
CA GLY A 270 -5.61 -0.38 20.32
C GLY A 270 -6.31 -1.73 20.29
N GLN A 271 -5.62 -2.78 20.73
CA GLN A 271 -6.18 -4.13 20.76
C GLN A 271 -5.79 -4.85 22.03
N LYS A 272 -6.72 -5.59 22.63
CA LYS A 272 -6.47 -6.49 23.75
C LYS A 272 -6.94 -7.89 23.41
N ILE A 273 -6.03 -8.85 23.41
CA ILE A 273 -6.30 -10.27 23.16
C ILE A 273 -5.70 -11.07 24.32
N GLY A 274 -6.56 -11.56 25.21
CA GLY A 274 -6.11 -12.19 26.46
C GLY A 274 -5.25 -11.23 27.29
N TRP A 275 -4.00 -11.61 27.52
CA TRP A 275 -3.00 -10.82 28.28
C TRP A 275 -2.16 -9.89 27.40
N THR A 276 -2.21 -10.04 26.08
CA THR A 276 -1.46 -9.19 25.15
C THR A 276 -2.24 -7.92 24.88
N THR A 277 -1.58 -6.77 25.08
CA THR A 277 -2.11 -5.44 24.73
C THR A 277 -1.24 -4.84 23.64
N ILE A 278 -1.90 -4.36 22.58
CA ILE A 278 -1.30 -3.57 21.51
C ILE A 278 -1.78 -2.14 21.73
N PRO A 279 -0.88 -1.16 21.82
CA PRO A 279 -1.25 0.22 22.10
C PRO A 279 -2.04 0.83 20.93
N ALA A 280 -2.87 1.83 21.23
CA ALA A 280 -3.48 2.72 20.25
C ALA A 280 -2.45 3.74 19.72
N ALA A 281 -1.33 3.24 19.20
CA ALA A 281 -0.31 4.05 18.54
C ALA A 281 -0.51 4.00 17.02
N SER A 282 -0.51 5.17 16.38
CA SER A 282 -0.57 5.26 14.91
C SER A 282 0.55 4.43 14.28
N ALA A 283 0.20 3.55 13.35
CA ALA A 283 1.11 2.61 12.71
C ALA A 283 0.78 2.46 11.22
N PRO A 284 1.80 2.36 10.34
CA PRO A 284 1.58 2.02 8.94
C PRO A 284 0.87 0.68 8.79
N TYR A 285 -0.16 0.69 7.95
CA TYR A 285 -1.05 -0.42 7.72
C TYR A 285 -1.33 -0.54 6.22
N LEU A 286 -1.37 -1.77 5.72
CA LEU A 286 -1.56 -2.08 4.31
C LEU A 286 -2.61 -3.18 4.18
N MET A 287 -3.54 -3.00 3.24
CA MET A 287 -4.46 -4.04 2.81
C MET A 287 -4.47 -4.14 1.30
N VAL A 288 -4.52 -5.35 0.78
CA VAL A 288 -4.82 -5.59 -0.63
C VAL A 288 -6.18 -6.27 -0.72
N PHE A 289 -7.07 -5.68 -1.52
CA PHE A 289 -8.37 -6.25 -1.84
C PHE A 289 -8.36 -6.77 -3.27
N GLN A 290 -8.91 -7.96 -3.49
CA GLN A 290 -9.26 -8.45 -4.81
C GLN A 290 -10.75 -8.27 -5.04
N SER A 291 -11.11 -7.63 -6.14
CA SER A 291 -12.48 -7.48 -6.58
C SER A 291 -12.86 -8.56 -7.59
N SER A 292 -14.04 -9.14 -7.44
CA SER A 292 -14.61 -10.07 -8.42
C SER A 292 -16.09 -9.77 -8.63
N THR A 293 -16.59 -10.11 -9.81
CA THR A 293 -18.02 -9.96 -10.15
C THR A 293 -18.72 -11.27 -9.83
N THR A 294 -19.76 -11.20 -9.00
CA THR A 294 -20.62 -12.34 -8.69
C THR A 294 -21.49 -12.72 -9.89
N ALA A 295 -22.08 -13.92 -9.86
CA ALA A 295 -23.04 -14.35 -10.88
C ALA A 295 -24.25 -13.40 -11.03
N ALA A 296 -24.60 -12.66 -9.96
CA ALA A 296 -25.66 -11.65 -9.96
C ALA A 296 -25.21 -10.26 -10.46
N GLY A 297 -23.97 -10.12 -10.93
CA GLY A 297 -23.42 -8.86 -11.44
C GLY A 297 -22.91 -7.88 -10.37
N ALA A 298 -23.05 -8.22 -9.07
CA ALA A 298 -22.51 -7.39 -7.99
C ALA A 298 -20.99 -7.57 -7.86
N THR A 299 -20.26 -6.47 -7.71
CA THR A 299 -18.82 -6.49 -7.38
C THR A 299 -18.62 -6.73 -5.88
N VAL A 300 -17.78 -7.70 -5.55
CA VAL A 300 -17.37 -8.01 -4.17
C VAL A 300 -15.87 -7.87 -4.06
N SER A 301 -15.40 -7.16 -3.05
CA SER A 301 -13.98 -6.98 -2.76
C SER A 301 -13.61 -7.72 -1.49
N LYS A 302 -12.66 -8.66 -1.58
CA LYS A 302 -12.15 -9.43 -0.43
C LYS A 302 -10.71 -9.11 -0.14
N ALA A 303 -10.34 -8.99 1.13
CA ALA A 303 -8.97 -8.84 1.57
C ALA A 303 -8.18 -10.12 1.28
N ILE A 304 -7.03 -9.97 0.63
CA ILE A 304 -6.11 -11.06 0.26
C ILE A 304 -4.77 -10.95 1.00
N ALA A 305 -4.41 -9.74 1.43
CA ALA A 305 -3.18 -9.47 2.16
C ALA A 305 -3.38 -8.36 3.18
N ILE A 306 -2.76 -8.50 4.35
CA ILE A 306 -2.74 -7.46 5.39
C ILE A 306 -1.32 -7.31 5.95
N GLY A 307 -0.85 -6.07 6.06
CA GLY A 307 0.38 -5.71 6.78
C GLY A 307 0.05 -4.79 7.94
N ASN A 308 0.48 -5.14 9.15
CA ASN A 308 0.33 -4.27 10.32
C ASN A 308 1.66 -4.14 11.06
N THR A 309 2.18 -2.91 11.14
CA THR A 309 3.44 -2.60 11.82
C THR A 309 3.28 -2.29 13.31
N ASN A 310 2.03 -2.25 13.82
CA ASN A 310 1.79 -2.08 15.24
C ASN A 310 2.22 -3.33 16.03
N LYS A 311 2.75 -3.13 17.23
CA LYS A 311 3.28 -4.21 18.08
C LYS A 311 3.06 -3.87 19.57
N PRO A 312 3.04 -4.87 20.46
CA PRO A 312 3.07 -4.64 21.89
C PRO A 312 4.27 -3.77 22.31
N LEU A 313 4.09 -3.01 23.38
CA LEU A 313 5.17 -2.30 24.06
C LEU A 313 6.09 -3.27 24.81
#